data_AF-A0AAX0L860-F1
#
_entry.id   AF-A0AAX0L860-F1
#
_cell.length_a   1.000
_cell.length_b   1.000
_cell.length_c   1.000
_cell.angle_alpha   90.00
_cell.angle_beta   90.00
_cell.angle_gamma   90.00
#
_symmetry.space_group_name_H-M   'P 1'
#
loop_
_entity.id
_entity.type
_entity.pdbx_description
1 polymer ?
#
loop_
_entity_poly.entity_id
_entity_poly.type
_entity_poly.pdbx_seq_one_letter_code
_entity_poly.pdbx_strand_id
1 'polypeptide(L)'
;MSEKSNRLAALARLAQMQREAELAKLAALTARDCEMRDHLGMLEAQKQETHAHLATDPQAGLCALGYLRLLSVEERRIMAARQLLQPEIAAQKAAAARALGRHDVLRKLAKTR
;
A
#
# COMPACT_ATOMS: atom_id res chain seq x y z
N MET A 1 -21.67 -0.54 -38.51
CA MET A 1 -20.34 -0.69 -37.88
C MET A 1 -19.76 -2.04 -38.24
N SER A 2 -18.50 -2.11 -38.72
CA SER A 2 -17.84 -3.38 -39.06
C SER A 2 -17.66 -4.25 -37.82
N GLU A 3 -17.79 -5.58 -37.92
CA GLU A 3 -17.50 -6.53 -36.82
C GLU A 3 -16.15 -6.25 -36.13
N LYS A 4 -15.15 -5.81 -36.91
CA LYS A 4 -13.82 -5.44 -36.40
C LYS A 4 -13.86 -4.23 -35.46
N SER A 5 -14.73 -3.24 -35.73
CA SER A 5 -14.91 -2.07 -34.85
C SER A 5 -15.63 -2.45 -33.55
N ASN A 6 -16.63 -3.32 -33.62
CA ASN A 6 -17.35 -3.82 -32.45
C ASN A 6 -16.42 -4.63 -31.53
N ARG A 7 -15.55 -5.47 -32.12
CA ARG A 7 -14.56 -6.25 -31.37
C ARG A 7 -13.51 -5.36 -30.69
N LEU A 8 -13.03 -4.32 -31.37
CA LEU A 8 -12.09 -3.35 -30.78
C LEU A 8 -12.73 -2.56 -29.62
N ALA A 9 -13.98 -2.12 -29.78
CA ALA A 9 -14.72 -1.45 -28.70
C ALA A 9 -14.93 -2.36 -27.48
N ALA A 10 -15.25 -3.65 -27.70
CA ALA A 10 -15.35 -4.63 -26.62
C ALA A 10 -14.01 -4.84 -25.89
N LEU A 11 -12.90 -4.97 -26.62
CA LEU A 11 -11.57 -5.09 -26.03
C LEU A 11 -11.16 -3.84 -25.26
N ALA A 12 -11.48 -2.64 -25.76
CA ALA A 12 -11.19 -1.39 -25.06
C ALA A 12 -11.94 -1.31 -23.71
N ARG A 13 -13.22 -1.70 -23.69
CA ARG A 13 -14.00 -1.79 -22.44
C ARG A 13 -13.42 -2.79 -21.45
N LEU A 14 -13.04 -3.98 -21.92
CA LEU A 14 -12.39 -4.98 -21.07
C LEU A 14 -11.07 -4.46 -20.48
N ALA A 15 -10.24 -3.79 -21.30
CA ALA A 15 -9.00 -3.20 -20.86
C ALA A 15 -9.21 -2.05 -19.85
N GLN A 16 -10.29 -1.28 -20.00
CA GLN A 16 -10.69 -0.27 -19.02
C GLN A 16 -11.02 -0.91 -17.66
N MET A 17 -11.84 -1.97 -17.65
CA MET A 17 -12.20 -2.67 -16.41
C MET A 17 -10.98 -3.29 -15.73
N GLN A 18 -10.08 -3.91 -16.51
CA GLN A 18 -8.81 -4.44 -15.99
C GLN A 18 -7.94 -3.35 -15.38
N ARG A 19 -7.81 -2.20 -16.05
CA ARG A 19 -7.08 -1.04 -15.54
C ARG A 19 -7.65 -0.57 -14.20
N GLU A 20 -8.97 -0.42 -14.10
CA GLU A 20 -9.64 -0.01 -12.87
C GLU A 20 -9.43 -1.01 -11.73
N ALA A 21 -9.52 -2.32 -12.03
CA ALA A 21 -9.25 -3.36 -11.04
C ALA A 21 -7.80 -3.34 -10.53
N GLU A 22 -6.82 -3.17 -11.42
CA GLU A 22 -5.41 -3.07 -11.00
C GLU A 22 -5.11 -1.79 -10.20
N LEU A 23 -5.78 -0.67 -10.52
CA LEU A 23 -5.67 0.57 -9.74
C LEU A 23 -6.33 0.45 -8.37
N ALA A 24 -7.48 -0.20 -8.26
CA ALA A 24 -8.15 -0.45 -6.98
C ALA A 24 -7.30 -1.31 -6.05
N LYS A 25 -6.68 -2.38 -6.58
CA LYS A 25 -5.72 -3.20 -5.82
C LYS A 25 -4.52 -2.38 -5.36
N LEU A 26 -3.96 -1.54 -6.23
CA LEU A 26 -2.84 -0.66 -5.86
C LEU A 26 -3.22 0.31 -4.75
N ALA A 27 -4.41 0.90 -4.82
CA ALA A 27 -4.93 1.79 -3.80
C ALA A 27 -5.08 1.07 -2.45
N ALA A 28 -5.63 -0.15 -2.44
CA ALA A 28 -5.77 -0.94 -1.23
C ALA A 28 -4.41 -1.30 -0.59
N LEU A 29 -3.43 -1.73 -1.39
CA LEU A 29 -2.08 -2.02 -0.89
C LEU A 29 -1.38 -0.77 -0.34
N THR A 30 -1.58 0.38 -1.01
CA THR A 30 -0.99 1.66 -0.58
C THR A 30 -1.65 2.16 0.71
N ALA A 31 -2.97 2.04 0.84
CA ALA A 31 -3.68 2.37 2.07
C ALA A 31 -3.16 1.54 3.25
N ARG A 32 -2.95 0.23 3.04
CA ARG A 32 -2.37 -0.66 4.04
C ARG A 32 -0.94 -0.26 4.44
N ASP A 33 -0.08 0.17 3.50
CA ASP A 33 1.26 0.68 3.85
C ASP A 33 1.18 2.00 4.64
N CYS A 34 0.22 2.88 4.33
CA CYS A 34 -0.03 4.10 5.09
C CYS A 34 -0.49 3.78 6.52
N GLU A 35 -1.48 2.91 6.70
CA GLU A 35 -1.94 2.47 8.03
C GLU A 35 -0.80 1.90 8.88
N MET A 36 0.05 1.06 8.29
CA MET A 36 1.22 0.52 8.99
C MET A 36 2.25 1.60 9.35
N ARG A 37 2.41 2.63 8.51
CA ARG A 37 3.30 3.77 8.78
C ARG A 37 2.77 4.65 9.91
N ASP A 38 1.47 4.91 9.91
CA ASP A 38 0.80 5.69 10.96
C ASP A 38 0.92 4.95 12.30
N HIS A 39 0.71 3.63 12.30
CA HIS A 39 0.91 2.81 13.49
C HIS A 39 2.37 2.86 14.00
N LEU A 40 3.38 2.80 13.12
CA LEU A 40 4.77 3.00 13.54
C LEU A 40 4.99 4.37 14.17
N GLY A 41 4.40 5.43 13.61
CA GLY A 41 4.45 6.77 14.19
C GLY A 41 3.83 6.84 15.60
N MET A 42 2.70 6.15 15.81
CA MET A 42 2.08 6.05 17.13
C MET A 42 2.95 5.30 18.14
N LEU A 43 3.55 4.17 17.74
CA LEU A 43 4.46 3.41 18.62
C LEU A 43 5.69 4.23 19.01
N GLU A 44 6.24 5.01 18.07
CA GLU A 44 7.39 5.87 18.33
C GLU A 44 7.02 7.00 19.31
N ALA A 45 5.85 7.63 19.16
CA ALA A 45 5.34 8.61 20.11
C ALA A 45 5.16 8.01 21.52
N GLN A 46 4.58 6.81 21.62
CA GLN A 46 4.42 6.10 22.90
C GLN A 46 5.75 5.78 23.57
N LYS A 47 6.78 5.39 22.81
CA LYS A 47 8.13 5.18 23.36
C LYS A 47 8.70 6.48 23.91
N GLN A 48 8.62 7.57 23.16
CA GLN A 48 9.12 8.88 23.57
C GLN A 48 8.43 9.37 24.85
N GLU A 49 7.10 9.23 24.92
CA GLU A 49 6.31 9.55 26.11
C GLU A 49 6.72 8.69 27.33
N THR A 50 6.90 7.38 27.12
CA THR A 50 7.34 6.46 28.18
C THR A 50 8.74 6.82 28.70
N HIS A 51 9.66 7.19 27.80
CA HIS A 51 11.00 7.66 28.17
C HIS A 51 10.95 8.98 28.94
N ALA A 52 10.09 9.93 28.52
CA ALA A 52 9.90 11.19 29.23
C ALA A 52 9.35 10.96 30.65
N HIS A 53 8.37 10.05 30.80
CA HIS A 53 7.84 9.68 32.11
C HIS A 53 8.90 9.06 33.03
N LEU A 54 9.71 8.13 32.51
CA LEU A 54 10.82 7.53 33.25
C LEU A 54 11.85 8.54 33.75
N ALA A 55 12.09 9.62 33.00
CA ALA A 55 12.99 10.70 33.42
C ALA A 55 12.43 11.48 34.62
N THR A 56 11.11 11.56 34.76
CA THR A 56 10.43 12.26 35.86
C THR A 56 10.13 11.38 37.07
N ASP A 57 9.93 10.07 36.88
CA ASP A 57 9.72 9.09 37.94
C ASP A 57 10.52 7.80 37.69
N PRO A 58 11.77 7.74 38.17
CA PRO A 58 12.62 6.56 38.01
C PRO A 58 12.11 5.31 38.74
N GLN A 59 11.23 5.45 39.73
CA GLN A 59 10.73 4.30 40.49
C GLN A 59 9.78 3.41 39.67
N ALA A 60 9.19 3.95 38.60
CA ALA A 60 8.41 3.20 37.62
C ALA A 60 9.26 2.30 36.68
N GLY A 61 10.58 2.26 36.87
CA GLY A 61 11.58 1.67 35.97
C GLY A 61 11.27 0.30 35.39
N LEU A 62 10.97 -0.69 36.23
CA LEU A 62 10.78 -2.08 35.77
C LEU A 62 9.56 -2.25 34.86
N CYS A 63 8.44 -1.60 35.21
CA CYS A 63 7.21 -1.66 34.41
C CYS A 63 7.38 -0.95 33.07
N ALA A 64 7.99 0.25 33.08
CA ALA A 64 8.22 1.02 31.86
C ALA A 64 9.20 0.33 30.90
N LEU A 65 10.27 -0.30 31.41
CA LEU A 65 11.18 -1.11 30.59
C LEU A 65 10.47 -2.33 29.98
N GLY A 66 9.56 -2.97 30.71
CA GLY A 66 8.71 -4.04 30.18
C GLY A 66 7.83 -3.54 29.02
N TYR A 67 7.20 -2.39 29.20
CA TYR A 67 6.37 -1.78 28.16
C TYR A 67 7.17 -1.36 26.91
N LEU A 68 8.34 -0.74 27.09
CA LEU A 68 9.24 -0.38 25.97
C LEU A 68 9.69 -1.60 25.15
N ARG A 69 9.93 -2.74 25.81
CA ARG A 69 10.22 -4.00 25.13
C ARG A 69 9.03 -4.49 24.30
N LEU A 70 7.81 -4.40 24.84
CA LEU A 70 6.58 -4.73 24.11
C LEU A 70 6.43 -3.84 22.86
N LEU A 71 6.56 -2.52 23.00
CA LEU A 71 6.51 -1.59 21.86
C LEU A 71 7.55 -1.92 20.79
N SER A 72 8.76 -2.30 21.20
CA SER A 72 9.84 -2.71 20.28
C SER A 72 9.59 -4.06 19.59
N VAL A 73 8.80 -4.95 20.18
CA VAL A 73 8.36 -6.20 19.53
C VAL A 73 7.32 -5.89 18.45
N GLU A 74 6.32 -5.07 18.77
CA GLU A 74 5.27 -4.68 17.82
C GLU A 74 5.83 -3.87 16.65
N GLU A 75 6.75 -2.94 16.90
CA GLU A 75 7.43 -2.20 15.84
C GLU A 75 8.13 -3.14 14.86
N ARG A 76 8.92 -4.10 15.36
CA ARG A 76 9.62 -5.09 14.52
C ARG A 76 8.64 -5.93 13.71
N ARG A 77 7.51 -6.32 14.31
CA ARG A 77 6.46 -7.07 13.63
C ARG A 77 5.85 -6.28 12.48
N ILE A 78 5.53 -5.00 12.69
CA ILE A 78 4.99 -4.12 11.65
C ILE A 78 6.03 -3.87 10.56
N MET A 79 7.30 -3.61 10.93
CA MET A 79 8.38 -3.45 9.96
C MET A 79 8.57 -4.70 9.08
N ALA A 80 8.55 -5.90 9.67
CA ALA A 80 8.63 -7.15 8.92
C ALA A 80 7.43 -7.32 7.98
N ALA A 81 6.21 -7.01 8.44
CA ALA A 81 5.03 -7.04 7.58
C ALA A 81 5.14 -6.06 6.40
N ARG A 82 5.66 -4.85 6.63
CA ARG A 82 5.92 -3.86 5.57
C ARG A 82 6.97 -4.34 4.58
N GLN A 83 8.04 -5.00 5.03
CA GLN A 83 9.06 -5.58 4.15
C GLN A 83 8.47 -6.59 3.16
N LEU A 84 7.47 -7.37 3.59
CA LEU A 84 6.73 -8.29 2.71
C LEU A 84 5.76 -7.56 1.78
N LEU A 85 5.16 -6.45 2.23
CA LEU A 85 4.19 -5.66 1.45
C LEU A 85 4.84 -4.83 0.32
N GLN A 86 6.05 -4.32 0.53
CA GLN A 86 6.76 -3.48 -0.46
C GLN A 86 6.94 -4.15 -1.84
N PRO A 87 7.39 -5.41 -1.97
CA PRO A 87 7.48 -6.06 -3.27
C PRO A 87 6.10 -6.26 -3.92
N GLU A 88 5.04 -6.52 -3.13
CA GLU A 88 3.67 -6.62 -3.65
C GLU A 88 3.21 -5.28 -4.24
N ILE A 89 3.47 -4.17 -3.55
CA ILE A 89 3.19 -2.82 -4.06
C ILE A 89 3.95 -2.55 -5.35
N ALA A 90 5.24 -2.90 -5.41
CA ALA A 90 6.07 -2.71 -6.60
C ALA A 90 5.54 -3.52 -7.80
N ALA A 91 5.22 -4.80 -7.58
CA ALA A 91 4.63 -5.67 -8.59
C ALA A 91 3.28 -5.13 -9.08
N GLN A 92 2.44 -4.64 -8.16
CA GLN A 92 1.14 -4.08 -8.48
C GLN A 92 1.25 -2.75 -9.25
N LYS A 93 2.22 -1.90 -8.94
CA LYS A 93 2.53 -0.69 -9.74
C LYS A 93 2.87 -1.06 -11.18
N ALA A 94 3.70 -2.09 -11.38
CA ALA A 94 4.04 -2.57 -12.71
C ALA A 94 2.83 -3.19 -13.44
N ALA A 95 1.94 -3.89 -12.73
CA ALA A 95 0.69 -4.42 -13.29
C ALA A 95 -0.26 -3.30 -13.73
N ALA A 96 -0.47 -2.29 -12.88
CA ALA A 96 -1.29 -1.13 -13.18
C ALA A 96 -0.74 -0.34 -14.38
N ALA A 97 0.57 -0.11 -14.45
CA ALA A 97 1.21 0.56 -15.59
C ALA A 97 1.01 -0.20 -16.91
N ARG A 98 1.14 -1.54 -16.90
CA ARG A 98 0.86 -2.37 -18.07
C ARG A 98 -0.62 -2.31 -18.48
N ALA A 99 -1.54 -2.34 -17.53
CA ALA A 99 -2.98 -2.25 -17.80
C ALA A 99 -3.36 -0.89 -18.40
N LEU A 100 -2.80 0.21 -17.88
CA LEU A 100 -2.91 1.55 -18.44
C LEU A 100 -2.43 1.60 -19.89
N GLY A 101 -1.22 1.10 -20.16
CA GLY A 101 -0.65 1.07 -21.51
C GLY A 101 -1.51 0.27 -22.50
N ARG A 102 -2.02 -0.91 -22.11
CA ARG A 102 -2.93 -1.71 -22.96
C ARG A 102 -4.21 -0.96 -23.30
N HIS A 103 -4.84 -0.34 -22.31
CA HIS A 103 -6.05 0.46 -22.52
C HIS A 103 -5.79 1.62 -23.48
N ASP A 104 -4.68 2.35 -23.31
CA ASP A 104 -4.35 3.49 -24.16
C ASP A 104 -4.06 3.09 -25.60
N VAL A 105 -3.38 1.96 -25.83
CA VAL A 105 -3.17 1.41 -27.18
C VAL A 105 -4.50 1.05 -27.83
N LEU A 106 -5.37 0.31 -27.13
CA LEU A 106 -6.68 -0.08 -27.66
C LEU A 106 -7.58 1.13 -27.95
N ARG A 107 -7.56 2.13 -27.06
CA ARG A 107 -8.29 3.39 -27.24
C ARG A 107 -7.79 4.16 -28.46
N LYS A 108 -6.48 4.21 -28.69
CA LYS A 108 -5.90 4.85 -29.90
C LYS A 108 -6.32 4.11 -31.16
N LEU A 109 -6.17 2.79 -31.20
CA LEU A 109 -6.56 1.95 -32.35
C LEU A 109 -8.05 2.03 -32.69
N ALA A 110 -8.91 2.25 -31.69
CA ALA A 110 -10.35 2.45 -31.89
C ALA A 110 -10.70 3.85 -32.43
N LYS A 111 -9.81 4.84 -32.33
CA LYS A 111 -10.02 6.22 -32.85
C LYS A 111 -9.48 6.43 -34.25
N THR A 112 -8.49 5.65 -34.68
CA THR A 112 -7.86 5.74 -36.02
C THR A 112 -8.61 4.96 -37.11
N ARG A 113 -9.79 4.42 -36.81
CA ARG A 113 -10.67 3.69 -37.74
C ARG A 113 -12.06 4.29 -37.73
#